data_AF-A0A1V6HZT8-F1
#
_entry.id   AF-A0A1V6HZT8-F1
#
_cell.length_a   1.000
_cell.length_b   1.000
_cell.length_c   1.000
_cell.angle_alpha   90.00
_cell.angle_beta   90.00
_cell.angle_gamma   90.00
#
_symmetry.space_group_name_H-M   'P 1'
#
loop_
_entity.id
_entity.type
_entity.pdbx_description
1 polymer ?
#
loop_
_entity_poly.entity_id
_entity_poly.type
_entity_poly.pdbx_seq_one_letter_code
_entity_poly.pdbx_strand_id
1 'polypeptide(L)'
;MKKLIFIALLLICIQPNVKSQFYYGCNVKDIYNELSRNPNNLNVEIYQGDDGTMVIKATSRSFITTYLFNKANICYGYVAATLLKHKDAVYDILNTLYIRTDTNEWEDSNIYVSTMEADGVLYIFEFWKQ
;
A
#
# COMPACT_ATOMS: atom_id res chain seq x y z
N MET A 1 -5.19 -2.84 30.50
CA MET A 1 -5.68 -3.85 29.52
C MET A 1 -6.82 -3.36 28.61
N LYS A 2 -7.81 -2.58 29.06
CA LYS A 2 -8.94 -2.13 28.20
C LYS A 2 -8.59 -1.08 27.11
N LYS A 3 -7.48 -0.33 27.22
CA LYS A 3 -7.06 0.66 26.22
C LYS A 3 -6.33 0.07 24.99
N LEU A 4 -5.68 -1.09 25.13
CA LEU A 4 -5.00 -1.78 24.01
C LEU A 4 -6.02 -2.46 23.08
N ILE A 5 -7.10 -3.00 23.63
CA ILE A 5 -8.22 -3.56 22.86
C ILE A 5 -8.95 -2.47 22.06
N PHE A 6 -9.02 -1.24 22.57
CA PHE A 6 -9.67 -0.12 21.88
C PHE A 6 -8.83 0.42 20.70
N ILE A 7 -7.49 0.36 20.78
CA ILE A 7 -6.59 0.74 19.67
C ILE A 7 -6.54 -0.37 18.61
N ALA A 8 -6.55 -1.64 19.01
CA ALA A 8 -6.71 -2.76 18.09
C ALA A 8 -8.07 -2.71 17.38
N LEU A 9 -9.16 -2.36 18.09
CA LEU A 9 -10.47 -2.13 17.50
C LEU A 9 -10.51 -0.90 16.60
N LEU A 10 -9.78 0.18 16.89
CA LEU A 10 -9.67 1.35 15.99
C LEU A 10 -8.90 1.04 14.70
N LEU A 11 -7.92 0.13 14.74
CA LEU A 11 -7.23 -0.39 13.55
C LEU A 11 -8.09 -1.40 12.76
N ILE A 12 -9.06 -2.05 13.41
CA ILE A 12 -10.07 -2.92 12.77
C ILE A 12 -11.29 -2.09 12.26
N CYS A 13 -11.57 -0.93 12.86
CA CYS A 13 -12.66 -0.01 12.49
C CYS A 13 -12.32 0.92 11.32
N ILE A 14 -11.06 1.01 10.89
CA ILE A 14 -10.76 1.26 9.48
C ILE A 14 -11.02 -0.06 8.77
N GLN A 15 -12.28 -0.48 8.66
CA GLN A 15 -12.63 -1.76 8.06
C GLN A 15 -12.19 -1.75 6.58
N PRO A 16 -11.21 -2.56 6.14
CA PRO A 16 -11.27 -3.11 4.81
C PRO A 16 -12.21 -4.30 4.95
N ASN A 17 -13.53 -4.09 4.99
CA ASN A 17 -14.48 -5.19 4.85
C ASN A 17 -14.58 -5.67 3.38
N VAL A 18 -13.46 -5.60 2.69
CA VAL A 18 -13.11 -6.18 1.41
C VAL A 18 -11.62 -6.38 1.55
N LYS A 19 -11.15 -7.63 1.59
CA LYS A 19 -9.74 -8.05 1.50
C LYS A 19 -8.86 -6.91 0.98
N SER A 20 -8.02 -6.28 1.83
CA SER A 20 -6.96 -5.34 1.42
C SER A 20 -7.29 -4.58 0.13
N GLN A 21 -8.25 -3.63 0.13
CA GLN A 21 -8.85 -3.02 -1.07
C GLN A 21 -7.92 -3.06 -2.31
N PHE A 22 -8.06 -4.15 -3.06
CA PHE A 22 -7.15 -4.51 -4.14
C PHE A 22 -7.57 -3.70 -5.36
N TYR A 23 -6.78 -2.69 -5.74
CA TYR A 23 -7.07 -1.87 -6.92
C TYR A 23 -6.51 -2.50 -8.21
N TYR A 24 -6.72 -3.80 -8.39
CA TYR A 24 -6.39 -4.45 -9.65
C TYR A 24 -7.34 -3.97 -10.75
N GLY A 25 -6.80 -3.43 -11.84
CA GLY A 25 -7.60 -2.96 -12.98
C GLY A 25 -8.40 -1.67 -12.73
N CYS A 26 -8.23 -1.01 -11.59
CA CYS A 26 -8.82 0.30 -11.35
C CYS A 26 -8.07 1.37 -12.15
N ASN A 27 -8.83 2.23 -12.81
CA ASN A 27 -8.25 3.38 -13.49
C ASN A 27 -7.82 4.45 -12.47
N VAL A 28 -6.91 5.33 -12.89
CA VAL A 28 -6.39 6.46 -12.11
C VAL A 28 -7.50 7.27 -11.40
N LYS A 29 -8.65 7.50 -12.07
CA LYS A 29 -9.74 8.31 -11.56
C LYS A 29 -10.43 7.67 -10.35
N ASP A 30 -10.59 6.35 -10.35
CA ASP A 30 -11.26 5.64 -9.26
C ASP A 30 -10.42 5.69 -7.97
N ILE A 31 -9.12 5.40 -8.07
CA ILE A 31 -8.18 5.50 -6.95
C ILE A 31 -8.14 6.93 -6.39
N TYR A 32 -8.03 7.94 -7.26
CA TYR A 32 -8.01 9.34 -6.82
C TYR A 32 -9.29 9.74 -6.07
N ASN A 33 -10.45 9.36 -6.60
CA ASN A 33 -11.74 9.68 -5.98
C ASN A 33 -11.87 9.03 -4.59
N GLU A 34 -11.41 7.80 -4.44
CA GLU A 34 -11.44 7.10 -3.15
C GLU A 34 -10.53 7.77 -2.12
N LEU A 35 -9.29 8.07 -2.50
CA LEU A 35 -8.32 8.74 -1.62
C LEU A 35 -8.77 10.14 -1.21
N SER A 36 -9.32 10.92 -2.15
CA SER A 36 -9.79 12.29 -1.89
C SER A 36 -11.03 12.38 -0.99
N ARG A 37 -11.80 11.28 -0.86
CA ARG A 37 -12.99 11.21 0.01
C ARG A 37 -12.63 10.88 1.46
N ASN A 38 -11.37 10.57 1.75
CA ASN A 38 -10.96 10.20 3.10
C ASN A 38 -10.84 11.46 3.99
N PRO A 39 -11.67 11.60 5.04
CA PRO A 39 -11.79 12.84 5.81
C PRO A 39 -10.56 13.18 6.67
N ASN A 40 -9.55 12.31 6.74
CA ASN A 40 -8.41 12.44 7.64
C ASN A 40 -7.09 12.74 6.92
N ASN A 41 -6.80 14.03 6.68
CA ASN A 41 -5.44 14.55 6.46
C ASN A 41 -4.58 13.82 5.42
N LEU A 42 -5.18 13.33 4.34
CA LEU A 42 -4.45 12.79 3.20
C LEU A 42 -4.17 13.93 2.22
N ASN A 43 -2.90 14.31 2.07
CA ASN A 43 -2.49 15.11 0.93
C ASN A 43 -2.32 14.17 -0.27
N VAL A 44 -3.09 14.41 -1.33
CA VAL A 44 -3.07 13.60 -2.55
C VAL A 44 -2.48 14.43 -3.68
N GLU A 45 -1.37 13.94 -4.22
CA GLU A 45 -0.67 14.55 -5.35
C GLU A 45 -0.74 13.59 -6.54
N ILE A 46 -0.95 14.13 -7.73
CA ILE A 46 -0.88 13.38 -8.98
C ILE A 46 0.13 14.05 -9.92
N TYR A 47 1.03 13.25 -10.47
CA TYR A 47 2.01 13.73 -11.45
C TYR A 47 2.33 12.65 -12.48
N GLN A 48 2.87 13.08 -13.61
CA GLN A 48 3.34 12.20 -14.68
C GLN A 48 4.87 12.27 -14.73
N GLY A 49 5.52 11.11 -14.71
CA GLY A 49 6.96 11.00 -14.97
C GLY A 49 7.28 11.19 -16.46
N ASP A 50 8.55 11.47 -16.76
CA ASP A 50 9.01 11.71 -18.14
C ASP A 50 8.85 10.48 -19.06
N ASP A 51 8.81 9.28 -18.49
CA ASP A 51 8.55 8.02 -19.18
C ASP A 51 7.06 7.79 -19.52
N GLY A 52 6.18 8.68 -19.05
CA GLY A 52 4.74 8.64 -19.19
C GLY A 52 4.02 7.86 -18.08
N THR A 53 4.73 7.37 -17.06
CA THR A 53 4.16 6.74 -15.88
C THR A 53 3.37 7.77 -15.08
N MET A 54 2.11 7.47 -14.78
CA MET A 54 1.28 8.29 -13.90
C MET A 54 1.48 7.83 -12.45
N VAL A 55 1.63 8.78 -11.54
CA VAL A 55 1.85 8.51 -10.11
C VAL A 55 0.80 9.23 -9.30
N ILE A 56 0.11 8.50 -8.41
CA ILE A 56 -0.69 9.09 -7.34
C ILE A 56 0.03 8.85 -6.02
N LYS A 57 0.40 9.93 -5.33
CA LYS A 57 1.02 9.89 -4.01
C LYS A 57 0.01 10.40 -2.98
N ALA A 58 -0.31 9.55 -2.00
CA ALA A 58 -1.16 9.88 -0.88
C ALA A 58 -0.31 9.89 0.40
N THR A 59 -0.21 11.06 1.03
CA THR A 59 0.62 11.25 2.22
C THR A 59 -0.26 11.58 3.41
N SER A 60 -0.14 10.80 4.48
CA SER A 60 -0.66 11.14 5.80
C SER A 60 0.48 11.52 6.75
N ARG A 61 0.16 11.84 8.01
CA ARG A 61 1.17 12.11 9.04
C ARG A 61 2.06 10.89 9.36
N SER A 62 1.61 9.68 9.06
CA SER A 62 2.22 8.44 9.56
C SER A 62 2.55 7.43 8.46
N PHE A 63 2.07 7.64 7.24
CA PHE A 63 2.25 6.72 6.12
C PHE A 63 2.25 7.48 4.79
N ILE A 64 3.07 6.99 3.87
CA ILE A 64 3.07 7.42 2.47
C ILE A 64 2.68 6.21 1.65
N THR A 65 1.73 6.41 0.75
CA THR A 65 1.27 5.43 -0.21
C THR A 65 1.43 5.98 -1.62
N THR A 66 2.02 5.21 -2.51
CA THR A 66 2.26 5.61 -3.90
C THR A 66 1.70 4.55 -4.84
N TYR A 67 0.88 4.96 -5.80
CA TYR A 67 0.32 4.11 -6.85
C TYR A 67 0.97 4.48 -8.19
N LEU A 68 1.39 3.46 -8.93
CA LEU A 68 2.04 3.59 -10.23
C LEU A 68 1.14 3.05 -11.33
N PHE A 69 0.94 3.84 -12.38
CA PHE A 69 0.06 3.52 -13.48
C PHE A 69 0.78 3.64 -14.81
N ASN A 70 0.49 2.70 -15.72
CA ASN A 70 1.05 2.71 -17.06
C ASN A 70 0.36 3.78 -17.93
N LYS A 71 0.81 3.91 -19.19
CA LYS A 71 0.25 4.86 -20.18
C LYS A 71 -1.23 4.61 -20.51
N ALA A 72 -1.76 3.43 -20.19
CA ALA A 72 -3.17 3.08 -20.32
C ALA A 72 -3.98 3.40 -19.05
N ASN A 73 -3.39 4.09 -18.07
CA ASN A 73 -3.97 4.42 -16.77
C ASN A 73 -4.35 3.18 -15.92
N ILE A 74 -3.65 2.07 -16.12
CA ILE A 74 -3.85 0.84 -15.34
C ILE A 74 -2.76 0.78 -14.26
N CYS A 75 -3.20 0.61 -13.00
CA CYS A 75 -2.30 0.45 -11.87
C CYS A 75 -1.49 -0.84 -12.01
N TYR A 76 -0.16 -0.76 -11.90
CA TYR A 76 0.76 -1.91 -11.98
C TYR A 76 1.70 -2.00 -10.78
N GLY A 77 1.70 -1.00 -9.89
CA GLY A 77 2.58 -0.98 -8.73
C GLY A 77 2.01 -0.16 -7.59
N TYR A 78 2.32 -0.61 -6.38
CA TYR A 78 1.95 0.01 -5.12
C TYR A 78 3.17 0.05 -4.21
N VAL A 79 3.43 1.20 -3.58
CA VAL A 79 4.51 1.37 -2.62
C VAL A 79 3.94 1.96 -1.33
N ALA A 80 4.18 1.28 -0.22
CA ALA A 80 3.90 1.78 1.12
C ALA A 80 5.18 2.00 1.90
N ALA A 81 5.21 3.04 2.73
CA ALA A 81 6.28 3.29 3.69
C ALA A 81 5.71 3.36 5.11
N THR A 82 6.36 2.64 6.04
CA THR A 82 6.03 2.65 7.47
C THR A 82 7.29 2.65 8.33
N LEU A 83 7.18 2.95 9.62
CA LEU A 83 8.32 2.89 10.54
C LEU A 83 8.81 1.44 10.70
N LEU A 84 10.13 1.24 10.73
CA LEU A 84 10.76 -0.08 10.81
C LEU A 84 10.34 -0.89 12.04
N LYS A 85 9.95 -0.22 13.14
CA LYS A 85 9.38 -0.88 14.34
C LYS A 85 8.11 -1.68 14.08
N HIS A 86 7.48 -1.50 12.91
CA HIS A 86 6.29 -2.25 12.48
C HIS A 86 6.61 -3.45 11.60
N LYS A 87 7.89 -3.74 11.34
CA LYS A 87 8.33 -4.80 10.43
C LYS A 87 7.72 -6.15 10.73
N ASP A 88 7.80 -6.62 11.97
CA ASP A 88 7.30 -7.95 12.33
C ASP A 88 5.80 -8.08 12.07
N ALA A 89 5.03 -7.06 12.46
CA ALA A 89 3.58 -7.02 12.19
C ALA A 89 3.25 -6.99 10.69
N VAL A 90 4.05 -6.27 9.89
CA VAL A 90 3.90 -6.27 8.43
C VAL A 90 4.22 -7.65 7.85
N TYR A 91 5.30 -8.28 8.29
CA TYR A 91 5.73 -9.58 7.79
C TYR A 91 4.70 -10.67 8.13
N ASP A 92 4.09 -10.61 9.32
CA ASP A 92 3.00 -11.50 9.71
C ASP A 92 1.77 -11.37 8.78
N ILE A 93 1.43 -10.13 8.40
CA ILE A 93 0.37 -9.86 7.42
C ILE A 93 0.76 -10.41 6.05
N LEU A 94 1.97 -10.12 5.57
CA LEU A 94 2.44 -10.61 4.26
C LEU A 94 2.46 -12.13 4.20
N ASN A 95 2.90 -12.81 5.26
CA ASN A 95 2.86 -14.28 5.38
C ASN A 95 1.42 -14.84 5.39
N THR A 96 0.43 -14.05 5.78
CA THR A 96 -0.98 -14.45 5.75
C THR A 96 -1.58 -14.29 4.34
N LEU A 97 -1.12 -13.29 3.59
CA LEU A 97 -1.67 -12.91 2.29
C LEU A 97 -0.97 -13.60 1.12
N TYR A 98 0.34 -13.84 1.23
CA TYR A 98 1.21 -14.27 0.14
C TYR A 98 2.11 -15.43 0.56
N ILE A 99 2.62 -16.16 -0.43
CA ILE A 99 3.62 -17.20 -0.23
C ILE A 99 4.98 -16.51 -0.14
N ARG A 100 5.69 -16.70 0.98
CA ARG A 100 7.05 -16.19 1.14
C ARG A 100 8.03 -16.99 0.28
N THR A 101 8.76 -16.30 -0.59
CA THR A 101 9.74 -16.90 -1.51
C THR A 101 11.18 -16.66 -1.05
N ASP A 102 11.44 -15.55 -0.37
CA ASP A 102 12.73 -15.23 0.25
C ASP A 102 12.53 -14.39 1.53
N THR A 103 13.63 -13.99 2.16
CA THR A 103 13.72 -13.22 3.39
C THR A 103 12.90 -11.93 3.32
N ASN A 104 12.91 -11.25 2.17
CA ASN A 104 12.21 -9.98 1.97
C ASN A 104 11.25 -10.03 0.78
N GLU A 105 10.83 -11.22 0.37
CA GLU A 105 10.05 -11.43 -0.85
C GLU A 105 8.87 -12.38 -0.63
N TRP A 106 7.73 -12.04 -1.23
CA TRP A 106 6.52 -12.84 -1.25
C TRP A 106 5.85 -12.76 -2.61
N GLU A 107 4.98 -13.72 -2.91
CA GLU A 107 4.17 -13.67 -4.11
C GLU A 107 2.84 -14.42 -3.99
N ASP A 108 1.94 -14.11 -4.91
CA ASP A 108 0.85 -15.00 -5.30
C ASP A 108 0.85 -15.21 -6.83
N SER A 109 -0.27 -15.67 -7.39
CA SER A 109 -0.39 -15.89 -8.84
C SER A 109 -0.31 -14.61 -9.67
N ASN A 110 -0.59 -13.44 -9.08
CA ASN A 110 -0.75 -12.17 -9.80
C ASN A 110 0.21 -11.07 -9.31
N ILE A 111 0.74 -11.18 -8.10
CA ILE A 111 1.48 -10.12 -7.42
C ILE A 111 2.82 -10.66 -6.94
N TYR A 112 3.85 -9.85 -7.11
CA TYR A 112 5.13 -9.98 -6.44
C TYR A 112 5.26 -8.86 -5.40
N VAL A 113 5.66 -9.23 -4.18
CA VAL A 113 5.87 -8.32 -3.08
C VAL A 113 7.32 -8.37 -2.64
N SER A 114 7.94 -7.22 -2.46
CA SER A 114 9.27 -7.12 -1.87
C SER A 114 9.31 -6.03 -0.81
N THR A 115 10.29 -6.10 0.09
CA THR A 115 10.50 -5.09 1.13
C THR A 115 11.93 -4.61 1.17
N MET A 116 12.12 -3.34 1.54
CA MET A 116 13.45 -2.72 1.69
C MET A 116 13.48 -1.87 2.96
N GLU A 117 14.60 -1.92 3.68
CA GLU A 117 14.83 -1.09 4.86
C GLU A 117 15.79 0.04 4.52
N ALA A 118 15.43 1.27 4.87
CA ALA A 118 16.31 2.42 4.79
C ALA A 118 15.91 3.47 5.84
N ASP A 119 16.90 4.06 6.52
CA ASP A 119 16.71 5.20 7.43
C ASP A 119 15.61 5.03 8.50
N GLY A 120 15.44 3.81 9.03
CA GLY A 120 14.42 3.50 10.03
C GLY A 120 12.99 3.39 9.46
N VAL A 121 12.86 3.30 8.15
CA VAL A 121 11.63 3.09 7.39
C VAL A 121 11.68 1.73 6.71
N LEU A 122 10.55 1.01 6.74
CA LEU A 122 10.28 -0.16 5.94
C LEU A 122 9.45 0.26 4.73
N TYR A 123 9.98 0.01 3.54
CA TYR A 123 9.28 0.15 2.27
C TYR A 123 8.73 -1.21 1.88
N ILE A 124 7.47 -1.24 1.45
CA ILE A 124 6.78 -2.41 0.91
C ILE A 124 6.41 -2.08 -0.52
N PHE A 125 6.83 -2.93 -1.45
CA PHE A 125 6.56 -2.81 -2.87
C PHE A 125 5.70 -3.98 -3.31
N GLU A 126 4.52 -3.70 -3.85
CA GLU A 126 3.65 -4.69 -4.46
C GLU A 126 3.53 -4.39 -5.96
N PHE A 127 3.96 -5.33 -6.80
CA PHE A 127 3.95 -5.20 -8.24
C PHE A 127 3.13 -6.32 -8.88
N TRP A 128 2.33 -5.98 -9.88
CA TRP A 128 1.56 -6.97 -10.61
C TRP A 128 2.42 -7.64 -11.68
N LYS A 129 2.34 -8.97 -11.73
CA LYS A 129 2.94 -9.81 -12.78
C LYS A 129 2.22 -9.53 -14.10
N GLN A 130 3.00 -9.39 -15.18
CA GLN A 130 2.46 -9.25 -16.54
C GLN A 130 2.06 -10.60 -17.13
#